data_AF-A0A915EUN0-F1
#
_entry.id   AF-A0A915EUN0-F1
#
_cell.length_a   1.000
_cell.length_b   1.000
_cell.length_c   1.000
_cell.angle_alpha   90.00
_cell.angle_beta   90.00
_cell.angle_gamma   90.00
#
_symmetry.space_group_name_H-M   'P 1'
#
loop_
_entity.id
_entity.type
_entity.pdbx_description
1 polymer ?
#
loop_
_entity_poly.entity_id
_entity_poly.type
_entity_poly.pdbx_seq_one_letter_code
_entity_poly.pdbx_strand_id
1 'polypeptide(L)'
;MEVSSIPEDKKRRFLVNSGGFPLGPSTWARMLQFCIDCYPNLEQKVLDLALCFPVKQPYPKPPRKLLCDESTADKLDAIQSYLSSLEYNFIGTQFYAIPKSKPIRRLEVIAQTMIKEALPIKCLEAVILAMYVRHFLPTALSKSRYLTRKCAELQRFAISFKSTQGENKYSHVVLGVCCRGRFGAVGLSRRPDLMFKPLKYNKLSELISDFLSAYSDHGHKVVKINISTAIPHTPQFLETINWKGFTFLPITRPNNRWTSTVDEYAQIFCISPLTLPCNSFIRSYVTPLPKQGASLSTFQNNVSAVVKRSQSPLRPYWNAARWEGAKKNARKIPK
;
A
#
# COMPACT_ATOMS: atom_id res chain seq x y z
N MET A 1 -29.52 -8.37 1.86
CA MET A 1 -29.78 -7.61 0.61
C MET A 1 -28.75 -8.04 -0.41
N GLU A 2 -29.16 -8.93 -1.30
CA GLU A 2 -28.33 -9.42 -2.40
C GLU A 2 -28.07 -8.29 -3.38
N VAL A 3 -26.79 -8.07 -3.70
CA VAL A 3 -26.38 -7.09 -4.72
C VAL A 3 -26.60 -7.76 -6.07
N SER A 4 -27.70 -7.38 -6.71
CA SER A 4 -28.02 -7.73 -8.10
C SER A 4 -26.84 -7.42 -9.03
N SER A 5 -26.53 -8.39 -9.88
CA SER A 5 -25.49 -8.37 -10.90
C SER A 5 -25.57 -7.15 -11.82
N ILE A 6 -24.52 -6.32 -11.80
CA ILE A 6 -24.36 -5.18 -12.73
C ILE A 6 -23.62 -5.68 -13.99
N PRO A 7 -24.01 -5.24 -15.21
CA PRO A 7 -23.50 -5.76 -16.48
C PRO A 7 -21.98 -5.70 -16.68
N GLU A 8 -21.50 -6.66 -17.48
CA GLU A 8 -20.11 -7.13 -17.60
C GLU A 8 -19.15 -6.22 -18.41
N ASP A 9 -19.66 -5.21 -19.11
CA ASP A 9 -18.91 -4.51 -20.18
C ASP A 9 -18.14 -3.24 -19.73
N LYS A 10 -18.26 -2.85 -18.46
CA LYS A 10 -17.40 -1.83 -17.84
C LYS A 10 -16.59 -2.49 -16.73
N LYS A 11 -15.40 -3.01 -17.04
CA LYS A 11 -14.39 -3.40 -16.03
C LYS A 11 -14.29 -2.25 -15.02
N ARG A 12 -14.88 -2.40 -13.82
CA ARG A 12 -15.04 -1.34 -12.81
C ARG A 12 -13.67 -0.88 -12.32
N ARG A 13 -13.06 0.07 -13.04
CA ARG A 13 -11.82 0.71 -12.62
C ARG A 13 -12.18 1.73 -11.58
N PHE A 14 -11.76 1.47 -10.34
CA PHE A 14 -11.82 2.45 -9.27
C PHE A 14 -11.13 3.75 -9.70
N LEU A 15 -11.78 4.88 -9.44
CA LEU A 15 -11.19 6.19 -9.66
C LEU A 15 -10.10 6.43 -8.61
N VAL A 16 -9.04 7.14 -8.97
CA VAL A 16 -7.96 7.51 -8.04
C VAL A 16 -7.77 9.02 -8.11
N ASN A 17 -7.83 9.69 -6.95
CA ASN A 17 -7.50 11.10 -6.84
C ASN A 17 -5.98 11.31 -6.86
N SER A 18 -5.50 12.07 -7.84
CA SER A 18 -4.10 12.51 -7.96
C SER A 18 -3.92 13.99 -7.69
N GLY A 19 -5.00 14.77 -7.53
CA GLY A 19 -4.98 16.23 -7.43
C GLY A 19 -4.75 16.78 -6.02
N GLY A 20 -4.69 15.92 -5.00
CA GLY A 20 -4.56 16.34 -3.61
C GLY A 20 -5.90 16.79 -3.00
N PHE A 21 -5.83 17.65 -1.99
CA PHE A 21 -6.99 18.18 -1.26
C PHE A 21 -6.96 19.71 -1.24
N PRO A 22 -8.13 20.39 -1.39
CA PRO A 22 -9.47 19.81 -1.62
C PRO A 22 -9.59 19.09 -2.97
N LEU A 23 -10.60 18.23 -3.13
CA LEU A 23 -10.81 17.49 -4.37
C LEU A 23 -11.12 18.47 -5.53
N GLY A 24 -10.40 18.31 -6.65
CA GLY A 24 -10.66 19.11 -7.84
C GLY A 24 -12.07 18.88 -8.40
N PRO A 25 -12.72 19.90 -9.03
CA PRO A 25 -14.11 19.80 -9.49
C PRO A 25 -14.37 18.61 -10.43
N SER A 26 -13.41 18.28 -11.30
CA SER A 26 -13.51 17.15 -12.22
C SER A 26 -13.42 15.79 -11.52
N THR A 27 -12.65 15.67 -10.44
CA THR A 27 -12.59 14.43 -9.64
C THR A 27 -13.85 14.27 -8.80
N TRP A 28 -14.36 15.37 -8.24
CA TRP A 28 -15.62 15.40 -7.52
C TRP A 28 -16.81 14.97 -8.39
N ALA A 29 -16.97 15.57 -9.57
CA ALA A 29 -18.04 15.24 -10.50
C ALA A 29 -17.97 13.76 -10.96
N ARG A 30 -16.77 13.27 -11.28
CA ARG A 30 -16.57 11.84 -11.65
C ARG A 30 -16.91 10.89 -10.50
N MET A 31 -16.62 11.27 -9.27
CA MET A 31 -16.97 10.46 -8.10
C MET A 31 -18.49 10.34 -7.94
N LEU A 32 -19.22 11.45 -8.07
CA LEU A 32 -20.70 11.44 -8.00
C LEU A 32 -21.30 10.64 -9.15
N GLN A 33 -20.82 10.85 -10.38
CA GLN A 33 -21.27 10.09 -11.54
C GLN A 33 -21.04 8.58 -11.34
N PHE A 34 -19.89 8.18 -10.80
CA PHE A 34 -19.61 6.79 -10.50
C PHE A 34 -20.61 6.19 -9.49
N CYS A 35 -21.03 6.97 -8.49
CA CYS A 35 -22.03 6.52 -7.53
C CYS A 35 -23.41 6.33 -8.18
N ILE A 36 -23.84 7.26 -9.04
CA ILE A 36 -25.09 7.17 -9.80
C ILE A 36 -25.06 5.95 -10.73
N ASP A 37 -23.98 5.75 -11.47
CA ASP A 37 -23.79 4.59 -12.35
C ASP A 37 -23.86 3.25 -11.59
N CYS A 38 -23.35 3.21 -10.35
CA CYS A 38 -23.39 2.00 -9.51
C CYS A 38 -24.77 1.76 -8.87
N TYR A 39 -25.51 2.83 -8.59
CA TYR A 39 -26.79 2.77 -7.89
C TYR A 39 -27.82 3.69 -8.58
N PRO A 40 -28.33 3.31 -9.77
CA PRO A 40 -29.26 4.14 -10.54
C PRO A 40 -30.50 4.56 -9.73
N ASN A 41 -31.00 3.64 -8.90
CA ASN A 41 -32.19 3.86 -8.07
C ASN A 41 -31.97 4.90 -6.94
N LEU A 42 -30.74 5.34 -6.71
CA LEU A 42 -30.37 6.28 -5.64
C LEU A 42 -29.85 7.61 -6.16
N GLU A 43 -30.01 7.91 -7.45
CA GLU A 43 -29.51 9.14 -8.08
C GLU A 43 -29.91 10.39 -7.30
N GLN A 44 -31.20 10.55 -7.00
CA GLN A 44 -31.71 11.71 -6.28
C GLN A 44 -31.04 11.86 -4.91
N LYS A 45 -30.87 10.76 -4.17
CA LYS A 45 -30.20 10.76 -2.87
C LYS A 45 -28.72 11.17 -2.98
N VAL A 46 -28.03 10.79 -4.04
CA VAL A 46 -26.64 11.20 -4.29
C VAL A 46 -26.56 12.70 -4.56
N LEU A 47 -27.48 13.24 -5.36
CA LEU A 47 -27.57 14.68 -5.64
C LEU A 47 -27.91 15.49 -4.39
N ASP A 48 -28.88 15.01 -3.59
CA ASP A 48 -29.26 15.64 -2.33
C ASP A 48 -28.07 15.69 -1.36
N LEU A 49 -27.31 14.59 -1.23
CA LEU A 49 -26.10 14.54 -0.40
C LEU A 49 -25.00 15.49 -0.91
N ALA A 50 -24.88 15.67 -2.22
CA ALA A 50 -23.90 16.60 -2.81
C ALA A 50 -24.25 18.08 -2.56
N LEU A 51 -25.54 18.38 -2.40
CA LEU A 51 -26.05 19.73 -2.11
C LEU A 51 -26.22 19.99 -0.61
N CYS A 52 -26.24 18.95 0.22
CA CYS A 52 -26.35 19.08 1.68
C CYS A 52 -25.11 19.74 2.29
N PHE A 53 -25.35 20.63 3.27
CA PHE A 53 -24.29 21.10 4.15
C PHE A 53 -23.85 19.94 5.06
N PRO A 54 -22.54 19.70 5.21
CA PRO A 54 -22.07 18.55 5.96
C PRO A 54 -22.47 18.67 7.43
N VAL A 55 -23.12 17.62 7.94
CA VAL A 55 -23.18 17.36 9.39
C VAL A 55 -21.73 17.26 9.86
N LYS A 56 -21.35 18.03 10.89
CA LYS A 56 -19.99 17.94 11.47
C LYS A 56 -19.73 16.51 11.92
N GLN A 57 -18.93 15.78 11.14
CA GLN A 57 -18.49 14.44 11.51
C GLN A 57 -17.38 14.54 12.57
N PRO A 58 -17.42 13.70 13.61
CA PRO A 58 -16.33 13.66 14.58
C PRO A 58 -15.05 13.21 13.88
N TYR A 59 -14.01 14.02 14.00
CA TYR A 59 -12.73 13.71 13.37
C TYR A 59 -12.00 12.61 14.15
N PRO A 60 -11.79 11.41 13.58
CA PRO A 60 -11.08 10.34 14.28
C PRO A 60 -9.66 10.78 14.56
N LYS A 61 -9.28 10.79 15.84
CA LYS A 61 -7.94 11.17 16.26
C LYS A 61 -7.09 9.91 16.37
N PRO A 62 -5.84 9.93 15.87
CA PRO A 62 -4.93 8.81 16.09
C PRO A 62 -4.70 8.60 17.59
N PRO A 63 -4.41 7.37 18.04
CA PRO A 63 -4.19 7.07 19.45
C PRO A 63 -3.06 7.95 20.03
N ARG A 64 -3.39 8.81 20.99
CA ARG A 64 -2.48 9.85 21.54
C ARG A 64 -1.69 9.41 22.77
N LYS A 65 -2.08 8.31 23.42
CA LYS A 65 -1.47 7.81 24.65
C LYS A 65 -1.52 6.28 24.60
N LEU A 66 -0.53 5.69 23.94
CA LEU A 66 -0.23 4.28 24.19
C LEU A 66 0.90 4.33 25.21
N LEU A 67 0.59 4.04 26.47
CA LEU A 67 1.55 4.16 27.57
C LEU A 67 2.80 3.30 27.28
N CYS A 68 3.95 3.70 27.84
CA CYS A 68 5.18 2.92 27.70
C CYS A 68 4.99 1.47 28.17
N ASP A 69 4.04 1.24 29.10
CA ASP A 69 3.76 -0.04 29.76
C ASP A 69 2.70 -0.90 29.05
N GLU A 70 1.97 -0.36 28.07
CA GLU A 70 0.99 -1.14 27.32
C GLU A 70 1.68 -2.24 26.48
N SER A 71 1.03 -3.41 26.42
CA SER A 71 1.56 -4.53 25.67
C SER A 71 1.55 -4.25 24.17
N THR A 72 2.44 -4.88 23.40
CA THR A 72 2.42 -4.75 21.93
C THR A 72 1.06 -5.13 21.33
N ALA A 73 0.30 -6.01 21.97
CA ALA A 73 -1.05 -6.39 21.53
C ALA A 73 -2.03 -5.22 21.64
N ASP A 74 -2.13 -4.58 22.81
CA ASP A 74 -3.03 -3.44 23.06
C ASP A 74 -2.75 -2.28 22.08
N LYS A 75 -1.47 -2.11 21.75
CA LYS A 75 -1.00 -1.12 20.78
C LYS A 75 -1.51 -1.42 19.37
N LEU A 76 -1.46 -2.68 18.95
CA LEU A 76 -2.00 -3.12 17.66
C LEU A 76 -3.53 -3.00 17.63
N ASP A 77 -4.22 -3.29 18.73
CA ASP A 77 -5.68 -3.13 18.85
C ASP A 77 -6.10 -1.66 18.73
N ALA A 78 -5.38 -0.74 19.37
CA ALA A 78 -5.65 0.69 19.26
C ALA A 78 -5.41 1.22 17.84
N ILE A 79 -4.37 0.72 17.15
CA ILE A 79 -4.13 1.06 15.74
C ILE A 79 -5.27 0.52 14.87
N GLN A 80 -5.66 -0.74 15.07
CA GLN A 80 -6.76 -1.33 14.31
C GLN A 80 -8.08 -0.58 14.55
N SER A 81 -8.34 -0.17 15.79
CA SER A 81 -9.53 0.64 16.14
C SER A 81 -9.53 1.98 15.41
N TYR A 82 -8.37 2.64 15.34
CA TYR A 82 -8.22 3.88 14.56
C TYR A 82 -8.43 3.65 13.06
N LEU A 83 -7.84 2.61 12.46
CA LEU A 83 -8.08 2.28 11.05
C LEU A 83 -9.55 2.00 10.76
N SER A 84 -10.23 1.33 11.68
CA SER A 84 -11.66 1.00 11.56
C SER A 84 -12.52 2.25 11.69
N SER A 85 -12.12 3.22 12.53
CA SER A 85 -12.82 4.51 12.68
C SER A 85 -12.75 5.42 11.45
N LEU A 86 -11.80 5.19 10.54
CA LEU A 86 -11.75 5.87 9.23
C LEU A 86 -12.73 5.27 8.22
N GLU A 87 -13.25 4.08 8.49
CA GLU A 87 -14.14 3.31 7.63
C GLU A 87 -13.52 2.80 6.32
N TYR A 88 -14.07 1.70 5.80
CA TYR A 88 -13.68 1.17 4.51
C TYR A 88 -14.34 1.99 3.39
N ASN A 89 -13.54 2.40 2.40
CA ASN A 89 -14.04 3.21 1.29
C ASN A 89 -14.86 2.39 0.28
N PHE A 90 -16.19 2.57 0.33
CA PHE A 90 -17.17 2.01 -0.60
C PHE A 90 -17.58 2.95 -1.75
N ILE A 91 -17.14 4.22 -1.72
CA ILE A 91 -17.55 5.28 -2.66
C ILE A 91 -17.05 5.01 -4.08
N GLY A 92 -15.99 4.21 -4.22
CA GLY A 92 -15.44 3.85 -5.53
C GLY A 92 -14.38 4.80 -6.07
N THR A 93 -14.12 5.90 -5.35
CA THR A 93 -13.00 6.81 -5.59
C THR A 93 -11.99 6.69 -4.44
N GLN A 94 -10.76 6.30 -4.76
CA GLN A 94 -9.64 6.27 -3.83
C GLN A 94 -9.11 7.69 -3.65
N PHE A 95 -9.14 8.20 -2.42
CA PHE A 95 -8.78 9.58 -2.11
C PHE A 95 -7.26 9.82 -2.07
N TYR A 96 -6.48 8.79 -1.72
CA TYR A 96 -5.03 8.89 -1.58
C TYR A 96 -4.31 7.99 -2.60
N ALA A 97 -3.65 8.57 -3.59
CA ALA A 97 -2.84 7.81 -4.53
C ALA A 97 -1.59 7.22 -3.85
N ILE A 98 -1.46 5.88 -3.85
CA ILE A 98 -0.31 5.19 -3.26
C ILE A 98 0.56 4.54 -4.34
N PRO A 99 1.61 5.23 -4.80
CA PRO A 99 2.59 4.66 -5.72
C PRO A 99 3.54 3.73 -4.96
N LYS A 100 3.37 2.40 -5.14
CA LYS A 100 4.17 1.36 -4.46
C LYS A 100 5.69 1.44 -4.70
N SER A 101 6.12 2.10 -5.79
CA SER A 101 7.54 2.27 -6.15
C SER A 101 8.22 3.45 -5.47
N LYS A 102 7.48 4.32 -4.76
CA LYS A 102 8.08 5.50 -4.12
C LYS A 102 8.81 5.12 -2.82
N PRO A 103 9.83 5.90 -2.43
CA PRO A 103 10.52 5.72 -1.16
C PRO A 103 9.57 5.75 0.03
N ILE A 104 9.90 5.02 1.09
CA ILE A 104 9.11 4.94 2.33
C ILE A 104 8.81 6.35 2.86
N ARG A 105 9.80 7.25 2.88
CA ARG A 105 9.60 8.65 3.29
C ARG A 105 8.54 9.42 2.50
N ARG A 106 8.29 9.09 1.23
CA ARG A 106 7.20 9.71 0.46
C ARG A 106 5.85 9.12 0.85
N LEU A 107 5.79 7.83 1.15
CA LEU A 107 4.59 7.16 1.65
C LEU A 107 4.19 7.71 3.04
N GLU A 108 5.19 8.09 3.86
CA GLU A 108 4.98 8.76 5.15
C GLU A 108 4.22 10.08 5.00
N VAL A 109 4.61 10.91 4.04
CA VAL A 109 3.94 12.20 3.80
C VAL A 109 2.48 11.96 3.40
N ILE A 110 2.20 10.92 2.60
CA ILE A 110 0.82 10.57 2.24
C ILE A 110 0.04 10.11 3.49
N ALA A 111 0.64 9.32 4.38
CA ALA A 111 0.00 8.92 5.63
C ALA A 111 -0.31 10.11 6.55
N GLN A 112 0.57 11.12 6.60
CA GLN A 112 0.30 12.36 7.34
C GLN A 112 -0.90 13.09 6.74
N THR A 113 -1.04 13.13 5.41
CA THR A 113 -2.23 13.65 4.76
C THR A 113 -3.47 12.81 5.08
N MET A 114 -3.37 11.47 5.15
CA MET A 114 -4.50 10.62 5.57
C MET A 114 -4.97 10.96 6.99
N ILE A 115 -4.03 11.14 7.93
CA ILE A 115 -4.36 11.55 9.29
C ILE A 115 -5.02 12.93 9.28
N LYS A 116 -4.49 13.88 8.49
CA LYS A 116 -4.97 15.26 8.41
C LYS A 116 -6.37 15.38 7.78
N GLU A 117 -6.67 14.61 6.76
CA GLU A 117 -7.95 14.72 6.03
C GLU A 117 -9.00 13.73 6.56
N ALA A 118 -8.57 12.65 7.24
CA ALA A 118 -9.41 11.66 7.91
C ALA A 118 -10.57 11.10 7.04
N LEU A 119 -10.30 10.80 5.78
CA LEU A 119 -11.28 10.24 4.84
C LEU A 119 -11.22 8.70 4.79
N PRO A 120 -12.29 8.04 4.32
CA PRO A 120 -12.32 6.60 4.16
C PRO A 120 -11.19 6.03 3.31
N ILE A 121 -10.63 4.91 3.78
CA ILE A 121 -9.45 4.26 3.21
C ILE A 121 -9.73 2.82 2.76
N LYS A 122 -8.79 2.23 2.01
CA LYS A 122 -8.79 0.83 1.58
C LYS A 122 -7.59 0.08 2.15
N CYS A 123 -7.46 -1.20 1.80
CA CYS A 123 -6.42 -2.09 2.29
C CYS A 123 -4.98 -1.55 2.13
N LEU A 124 -4.63 -0.97 0.96
CA LEU A 124 -3.28 -0.44 0.75
C LEU A 124 -3.02 0.83 1.57
N GLU A 125 -4.01 1.72 1.66
CA GLU A 125 -3.95 2.93 2.49
C GLU A 125 -3.82 2.57 3.96
N ALA A 126 -4.57 1.57 4.44
CA ALA A 126 -4.47 1.06 5.79
C ALA A 126 -3.08 0.49 6.12
N VAL A 127 -2.46 -0.26 5.20
CA VAL A 127 -1.09 -0.77 5.38
C VAL A 127 -0.09 0.38 5.52
N ILE A 128 -0.17 1.37 4.63
CA ILE A 128 0.69 2.55 4.70
C ILE A 128 0.44 3.28 6.02
N LEU A 129 -0.80 3.61 6.34
CA LEU A 129 -1.15 4.32 7.56
C LEU A 129 -0.68 3.58 8.81
N ALA A 130 -0.93 2.28 8.93
CA ALA A 130 -0.49 1.42 10.04
C ALA A 130 1.04 1.39 10.21
N MET A 131 1.83 1.59 9.15
CA MET A 131 3.28 1.73 9.29
C MET A 131 3.69 3.03 10.03
N TYR A 132 2.83 4.06 9.98
CA TYR A 132 3.11 5.42 10.44
C TYR A 132 2.32 5.88 11.66
N VAL A 133 1.21 5.22 12.03
CA VAL A 133 0.44 5.60 13.22
C VAL A 133 1.39 5.61 14.42
N ARG A 134 1.53 6.77 15.06
CA ARG A 134 2.59 7.00 16.03
C ARG A 134 2.26 6.30 17.35
N HIS A 135 3.25 5.67 17.98
CA HIS A 135 3.33 5.68 19.45
C HIS A 135 3.68 7.11 19.87
N PHE A 136 2.69 7.93 20.20
CA PHE A 136 2.91 9.30 20.68
C PHE A 136 3.61 9.26 22.04
N LEU A 137 4.94 9.08 22.02
CA LEU A 137 5.78 9.39 23.16
C LEU A 137 6.10 10.89 23.11
N PRO A 138 5.81 11.65 24.18
CA PRO A 138 6.14 13.06 24.24
C PRO A 138 7.66 13.16 24.44
N THR A 139 8.36 13.71 23.47
CA THR A 139 9.61 14.46 23.71
C THR A 139 9.93 15.22 22.44
N ALA A 140 9.99 16.55 22.58
CA ALA A 140 10.23 17.52 21.51
C ALA A 140 11.61 17.43 20.84
N LEU A 141 12.39 16.37 21.12
CA LEU A 141 13.77 16.19 20.68
C LEU A 141 14.04 14.89 19.90
N SER A 142 13.06 13.99 19.75
CA SER A 142 13.28 12.74 19.00
C SER A 142 12.80 12.86 17.56
N LYS A 143 13.75 13.12 16.65
CA LYS A 143 13.61 13.24 15.18
C LYS A 143 13.17 11.93 14.48
N SER A 144 12.67 10.93 15.21
CA SER A 144 12.36 9.60 14.71
C SER A 144 10.86 9.32 14.69
N ARG A 145 10.33 8.98 13.52
CA ARG A 145 8.91 9.15 13.13
C ARG A 145 8.14 7.85 12.90
N TYR A 146 8.70 6.71 13.31
CA TYR A 146 8.11 5.40 13.02
C TYR A 146 7.61 4.73 14.30
N LEU A 147 6.54 3.95 14.15
CA LEU A 147 5.77 3.24 15.19
C LEU A 147 6.65 2.43 16.18
N THR A 148 7.89 2.12 15.83
CA THR A 148 8.58 0.94 16.34
C THR A 148 9.98 1.18 16.88
N ARG A 149 10.50 2.41 16.88
CA ARG A 149 11.88 2.63 17.37
C ARG A 149 12.08 2.26 18.85
N LYS A 150 11.02 2.25 19.68
CA LYS A 150 11.07 1.77 21.07
C LYS A 150 10.58 0.32 21.26
N CYS A 151 10.06 -0.32 20.22
CA CYS A 151 9.73 -1.74 20.18
C CYS A 151 10.56 -2.39 19.07
N ALA A 152 11.89 -2.43 19.23
CA ALA A 152 12.81 -3.04 18.27
C ALA A 152 12.44 -4.50 17.93
N GLU A 153 11.75 -5.15 18.86
CA GLU A 153 11.23 -6.52 18.75
C GLU A 153 10.04 -6.65 17.78
N LEU A 154 9.36 -5.56 17.42
CA LEU A 154 8.22 -5.57 16.49
C LEU A 154 8.71 -5.39 15.05
N GLN A 155 8.68 -6.46 14.28
CA GLN A 155 8.96 -6.48 12.85
C GLN A 155 7.67 -6.33 12.04
N ARG A 156 7.76 -5.66 10.89
CA ARG A 156 6.60 -5.32 10.04
C ARG A 156 6.90 -5.73 8.60
N PHE A 157 5.93 -6.32 7.91
CA PHE A 157 6.05 -6.73 6.53
C PHE A 157 4.67 -6.75 5.87
N ALA A 158 4.58 -6.48 4.58
CA ALA A 158 3.31 -6.53 3.85
C ALA A 158 3.04 -7.95 3.34
N ILE A 159 1.79 -8.41 3.50
CA ILE A 159 1.31 -9.66 2.94
C ILE A 159 0.25 -9.33 1.90
N SER A 160 0.52 -9.63 0.63
CA SER A 160 -0.37 -9.37 -0.50
C SER A 160 -0.98 -10.66 -1.03
N PHE A 161 -2.30 -10.73 -1.03
CA PHE A 161 -3.08 -11.85 -1.55
C PHE A 161 -3.66 -11.50 -2.92
N LYS A 162 -3.53 -12.42 -3.87
CA LYS A 162 -4.29 -12.40 -5.12
C LYS A 162 -5.24 -13.59 -5.13
N SER A 163 -6.52 -13.33 -5.24
CA SER A 163 -7.55 -14.35 -5.25
C SER A 163 -8.46 -14.24 -6.46
N THR A 164 -9.18 -15.32 -6.75
CA THR A 164 -10.17 -15.42 -7.81
C THR A 164 -11.50 -15.90 -7.23
N GLN A 165 -12.60 -15.28 -7.65
CA GLN A 165 -13.96 -15.73 -7.37
C GLN A 165 -14.73 -15.66 -8.70
N GLY A 166 -15.15 -16.81 -9.21
CA GLY A 166 -15.54 -16.94 -10.62
C GLY A 166 -14.38 -16.50 -11.54
N GLU A 167 -14.69 -15.65 -12.51
CA GLU A 167 -13.71 -15.07 -13.43
C GLU A 167 -12.99 -13.83 -12.88
N ASN A 168 -13.49 -13.27 -11.78
CA ASN A 168 -12.99 -12.01 -11.24
C ASN A 168 -11.72 -12.20 -10.42
N LYS A 169 -10.73 -11.34 -10.67
CA LYS A 169 -9.45 -11.29 -9.94
C LYS A 169 -9.47 -10.17 -8.91
N TYR A 170 -9.12 -10.51 -7.67
CA TYR A 170 -9.06 -9.59 -6.56
C TYR A 170 -7.63 -9.49 -6.02
N SER A 171 -7.29 -8.32 -5.48
CA SER A 171 -6.02 -8.08 -4.79
C SER A 171 -6.30 -7.44 -3.45
N HIS A 172 -5.63 -7.95 -2.43
CA HIS A 172 -5.79 -7.52 -1.05
C HIS A 172 -4.42 -7.50 -0.37
N VAL A 173 -4.23 -6.62 0.61
CA VAL A 173 -2.96 -6.48 1.31
C VAL A 173 -3.21 -6.14 2.78
N VAL A 174 -2.43 -6.76 3.66
CA VAL A 174 -2.41 -6.48 5.11
C VAL A 174 -0.97 -6.25 5.56
N LEU A 175 -0.81 -5.61 6.72
CA LEU A 175 0.47 -5.44 7.37
C LEU A 175 0.65 -6.58 8.37
N GLY A 176 1.45 -7.58 7.99
CA GLY A 176 1.92 -8.61 8.91
C GLY A 176 2.87 -8.02 9.94
N VAL A 177 2.73 -8.49 11.17
CA VAL A 177 3.56 -8.10 12.31
C VAL A 177 4.12 -9.33 13.00
N CYS A 178 5.37 -9.24 13.46
CA CYS A 178 6.06 -10.28 14.21
C CYS A 178 6.69 -9.64 15.45
N CYS A 179 6.37 -10.13 16.65
CA CYS A 179 6.94 -9.64 17.89
C CYS A 179 7.18 -10.80 18.86
N ARG A 180 8.42 -10.94 19.34
CA ARG A 180 8.86 -12.03 20.23
C ARG A 180 8.48 -13.42 19.69
N GLY A 181 8.64 -13.63 18.39
CA GLY A 181 8.32 -14.90 17.73
C GLY A 181 6.83 -15.16 17.50
N ARG A 182 5.92 -14.27 17.92
CA ARG A 182 4.50 -14.35 17.61
C ARG A 182 4.13 -13.48 16.41
N PHE A 183 3.23 -13.98 15.58
CA PHE A 183 2.75 -13.33 14.38
C PHE A 183 1.31 -12.83 14.55
N GLY A 184 0.98 -11.76 13.83
CA GLY A 184 -0.35 -11.16 13.73
C GLY A 184 -0.45 -10.30 12.48
N ALA A 185 -1.58 -9.60 12.32
CA ALA A 185 -1.79 -8.71 11.19
C ALA A 185 -2.69 -7.52 11.55
N VAL A 186 -2.42 -6.38 10.92
CA VAL A 186 -3.23 -5.17 10.98
C VAL A 186 -3.58 -4.76 9.55
N GLY A 187 -4.79 -4.25 9.34
CA GLY A 187 -5.21 -3.82 8.01
C GLY A 187 -6.67 -3.42 7.96
N LEU A 188 -7.16 -3.23 6.75
CA LEU A 188 -8.58 -2.92 6.53
C LEU A 188 -9.10 -3.70 5.34
N SER A 189 -10.26 -4.31 5.53
CA SER A 189 -10.93 -5.12 4.52
C SER A 189 -12.44 -4.89 4.62
N ARG A 190 -13.16 -5.32 3.59
CA ARG A 190 -14.64 -5.37 3.60
C ARG A 190 -15.16 -6.48 4.50
N ARG A 191 -14.31 -7.46 4.82
CA ARG A 191 -14.62 -8.61 5.67
C ARG A 191 -13.74 -8.57 6.93
N PRO A 192 -14.30 -8.74 8.13
CA PRO A 192 -13.57 -8.56 9.38
C PRO A 192 -12.50 -9.65 9.62
N ASP A 193 -12.74 -10.86 9.14
CA ASP A 193 -11.83 -12.00 9.17
C ASP A 193 -10.64 -11.89 8.20
N LEU A 194 -10.72 -10.97 7.23
CA LEU A 194 -9.66 -10.68 6.26
C LEU A 194 -8.89 -9.39 6.61
N MET A 195 -8.86 -8.95 7.86
CA MET A 195 -8.07 -7.77 8.27
C MET A 195 -7.21 -8.03 9.50
N PHE A 196 -7.71 -7.69 10.69
CA PHE A 196 -7.01 -7.81 11.95
C PHE A 196 -6.86 -9.26 12.37
N LYS A 197 -5.65 -9.62 12.80
CA LYS A 197 -5.35 -10.91 13.42
C LYS A 197 -4.51 -10.64 14.66
N PRO A 198 -4.95 -11.07 15.86
CA PRO A 198 -4.21 -10.82 17.10
C PRO A 198 -2.84 -11.49 17.06
N LEU A 199 -1.92 -11.01 17.88
CA LEU A 199 -0.53 -11.48 17.98
C LEU A 199 -0.44 -12.83 18.73
N LYS A 200 -1.02 -13.89 18.16
CA LYS A 200 -1.16 -15.21 18.80
C LYS A 200 -0.52 -16.38 18.05
N TYR A 201 -0.18 -16.20 16.77
CA TYR A 201 0.29 -17.30 15.93
C TYR A 201 1.78 -17.54 16.16
N ASN A 202 2.21 -18.80 16.31
CA ASN A 202 3.62 -19.11 16.56
C ASN A 202 4.44 -19.19 15.26
N LYS A 203 3.74 -19.41 14.15
CA LYS A 203 4.33 -19.52 12.81
C LYS A 203 3.64 -18.59 11.83
N LEU A 204 4.37 -18.17 10.82
CA LEU A 204 3.80 -17.36 9.75
C LEU A 204 2.87 -18.20 8.87
N SER A 205 3.18 -19.48 8.71
CA SER A 205 2.33 -20.45 8.02
C SER A 205 0.94 -20.60 8.64
N GLU A 206 0.83 -20.56 9.97
CA GLU A 206 -0.46 -20.62 10.69
C GLU A 206 -1.29 -19.36 10.43
N LEU A 207 -0.67 -18.17 10.53
CA LEU A 207 -1.34 -16.90 10.21
C LEU A 207 -1.86 -16.89 8.77
N ILE A 208 -1.04 -17.35 7.81
CA ILE A 208 -1.44 -17.42 6.41
C ILE A 208 -2.56 -18.43 6.21
N SER A 209 -2.49 -19.60 6.86
CA SER A 209 -3.54 -20.63 6.78
C SER A 209 -4.89 -20.10 7.27
N ASP A 210 -4.89 -19.28 8.32
CA ASP A 210 -6.11 -18.63 8.82
C ASP A 210 -6.69 -17.63 7.80
N PHE A 211 -5.86 -16.84 7.12
CA PHE A 211 -6.33 -16.02 5.99
C PHE A 211 -6.85 -16.87 4.82
N LEU A 212 -6.19 -17.99 4.50
CA LEU A 212 -6.61 -18.89 3.43
C LEU A 212 -7.99 -19.51 3.74
N SER A 213 -8.22 -19.92 4.99
CA SER A 213 -9.54 -20.40 5.45
C SER A 213 -10.59 -19.32 5.26
N ALA A 214 -10.34 -18.11 5.78
CA ALA A 214 -11.27 -16.98 5.64
C ALA A 214 -11.57 -16.66 4.16
N TYR A 215 -10.58 -16.72 3.26
CA TYR A 215 -10.84 -16.56 1.83
C TYR A 215 -11.75 -17.66 1.27
N SER A 216 -11.50 -18.91 1.65
CA SER A 216 -12.31 -20.06 1.24
C SER A 216 -13.75 -19.93 1.72
N ASP A 217 -13.97 -19.46 2.94
CA ASP A 217 -15.30 -19.24 3.53
C ASP A 217 -16.11 -18.20 2.73
N HIS A 218 -15.44 -17.21 2.15
CA HIS A 218 -16.07 -16.23 1.23
C HIS A 218 -16.07 -16.68 -0.24
N GLY A 219 -15.77 -17.94 -0.54
CA GLY A 219 -15.77 -18.50 -1.90
C GLY A 219 -14.63 -18.01 -2.80
N HIS A 220 -13.56 -17.46 -2.22
CA HIS A 220 -12.37 -17.03 -2.95
C HIS A 220 -11.29 -18.12 -2.98
N LYS A 221 -10.69 -18.34 -4.15
CA LYS A 221 -9.50 -19.18 -4.32
C LYS A 221 -8.24 -18.31 -4.37
N VAL A 222 -7.32 -18.48 -3.43
CA VAL A 222 -6.08 -17.67 -3.38
C VAL A 222 -5.02 -18.25 -4.32
N VAL A 223 -4.79 -17.56 -5.44
CA VAL A 223 -3.86 -18.00 -6.49
C VAL A 223 -2.42 -17.66 -6.17
N LYS A 224 -2.16 -16.51 -5.53
CA LYS A 224 -0.80 -16.01 -5.32
C LYS A 224 -0.68 -15.21 -4.04
N ILE A 225 0.37 -15.46 -3.27
CA ILE A 225 0.73 -14.68 -2.08
C ILE A 225 2.12 -14.06 -2.31
N ASN A 226 2.28 -12.78 -1.95
CA ASN A 226 3.56 -12.09 -1.93
C ASN A 226 3.79 -11.55 -0.53
N ILE A 227 4.95 -11.84 0.05
CA ILE A 227 5.39 -11.34 1.35
C ILE A 227 6.54 -10.37 1.07
N SER A 228 6.50 -9.18 1.68
CA SER A 228 7.60 -8.23 1.55
C SER A 228 8.79 -8.63 2.43
N THR A 229 9.94 -8.02 2.19
CA THR A 229 11.00 -7.98 3.21
C THR A 229 10.51 -7.20 4.44
N ALA A 230 11.22 -7.34 5.56
CA ALA A 230 10.96 -6.49 6.72
C ALA A 230 11.09 -5.01 6.34
N ILE A 231 10.13 -4.22 6.84
CA ILE A 231 10.03 -2.80 6.60
C ILE A 231 10.83 -2.10 7.70
N PRO A 232 11.92 -1.40 7.35
CA PRO A 232 12.82 -0.80 8.32
C PRO A 232 12.11 0.25 9.17
N HIS A 233 12.48 0.31 10.45
CA HIS A 233 11.99 1.33 11.38
C HIS A 233 12.63 2.69 11.14
N THR A 234 13.77 2.74 10.47
CA THR A 234 14.46 3.98 10.10
C THR A 234 14.94 3.87 8.66
N PRO A 235 14.05 4.08 7.68
CA PRO A 235 14.39 3.95 6.28
C PRO A 235 15.41 5.01 5.85
N GLN A 236 16.34 4.58 5.01
CA GLN A 236 17.24 5.49 4.30
C GLN A 236 16.47 6.36 3.30
N PHE A 237 17.10 7.42 2.79
CA PHE A 237 16.40 8.46 2.01
C PHE A 237 15.64 7.92 0.78
N LEU A 238 16.22 6.96 0.06
CA LEU A 238 15.65 6.37 -1.15
C LEU A 238 15.14 4.93 -0.94
N GLU A 239 15.11 4.45 0.30
CA GLU A 239 14.71 3.07 0.57
C GLU A 239 13.24 2.85 0.25
N THR A 240 12.95 1.80 -0.50
CA THR A 240 11.61 1.41 -0.94
C THR A 240 11.21 0.09 -0.29
N ILE A 241 9.91 -0.17 -0.23
CA ILE A 241 9.40 -1.45 0.27
C ILE A 241 9.57 -2.49 -0.83
N ASN A 242 10.30 -3.58 -0.56
CA ASN A 242 10.32 -4.72 -1.48
C ASN A 242 9.04 -5.55 -1.29
N TRP A 243 7.95 -5.14 -1.96
CA TRP A 243 6.63 -5.77 -1.88
C TRP A 243 6.57 -7.24 -2.35
N LYS A 244 7.62 -7.74 -3.01
CA LYS A 244 7.69 -9.09 -3.56
C LYS A 244 8.98 -9.81 -3.11
N GLY A 245 9.31 -9.68 -1.84
CA GLY A 245 10.48 -10.34 -1.25
C GLY A 245 10.40 -11.87 -1.36
N PHE A 246 9.25 -12.43 -1.03
CA PHE A 246 8.95 -13.85 -1.19
C PHE A 246 7.60 -14.04 -1.86
N THR A 247 7.49 -15.00 -2.78
CA THR A 247 6.28 -15.22 -3.56
C THR A 247 6.04 -16.70 -3.76
N PHE A 248 4.82 -17.16 -3.50
CA PHE A 248 4.42 -18.54 -3.70
C PHE A 248 2.96 -18.65 -4.15
N LEU A 249 2.61 -19.82 -4.70
CA LEU A 249 1.29 -20.15 -5.22
C LEU A 249 0.69 -21.28 -4.36
N PRO A 250 -0.30 -20.99 -3.49
CA PRO A 250 -0.83 -21.99 -2.57
C PRO A 250 -1.50 -23.17 -3.29
N ILE A 251 -2.27 -22.88 -4.34
CA ILE A 251 -3.10 -23.89 -5.05
C ILE A 251 -2.26 -24.85 -5.89
N THR A 252 -1.14 -24.39 -6.45
CA THR A 252 -0.30 -25.20 -7.36
C THR A 252 0.54 -26.23 -6.61
N ARG A 253 0.59 -26.19 -5.27
CA ARG A 253 1.38 -27.09 -4.42
C ARG A 253 0.53 -27.67 -3.29
N PRO A 254 -0.31 -28.69 -3.56
CA PRO A 254 -1.30 -29.21 -2.60
C PRO A 254 -0.71 -29.84 -1.32
N ASN A 255 0.59 -30.17 -1.28
CA ASN A 255 1.19 -30.87 -0.13
C ASN A 255 1.67 -29.96 1.01
N ASN A 256 1.13 -28.74 1.17
CA ASN A 256 1.56 -27.77 2.20
C ASN A 256 3.08 -27.50 2.27
N ARG A 257 3.84 -27.84 1.21
CA ARG A 257 5.30 -27.71 1.16
C ARG A 257 5.78 -26.26 1.26
N TRP A 258 4.86 -25.31 1.08
CA TRP A 258 5.13 -23.88 1.27
C TRP A 258 5.24 -23.49 2.75
N THR A 259 4.69 -24.26 3.69
CA THR A 259 4.68 -23.92 5.12
C THR A 259 6.09 -23.79 5.68
N SER A 260 6.94 -24.82 5.51
CA SER A 260 8.34 -24.80 5.96
C SER A 260 9.13 -23.65 5.32
N THR A 261 9.00 -23.45 3.99
CA THR A 261 9.72 -22.38 3.29
C THR A 261 9.27 -20.98 3.73
N VAL A 262 7.98 -20.79 4.03
CA VAL A 262 7.44 -19.53 4.56
C VAL A 262 7.99 -19.27 5.96
N ASP A 263 8.04 -20.29 6.81
CA ASP A 263 8.53 -20.14 8.18
C ASP A 263 10.06 -19.92 8.21
N GLU A 264 10.82 -20.58 7.35
CA GLU A 264 12.25 -20.30 7.11
C GLU A 264 12.46 -18.87 6.63
N TYR A 265 11.65 -18.39 5.67
CA TYR A 265 11.71 -17.00 5.23
C TYR A 265 11.40 -16.02 6.37
N ALA A 266 10.44 -16.36 7.23
CA ALA A 266 10.08 -15.54 8.39
C ALA A 266 11.23 -15.44 9.41
N GLN A 267 12.02 -16.51 9.59
CA GLN A 267 13.19 -16.49 10.47
C GLN A 267 14.23 -15.44 10.04
N ILE A 268 14.43 -15.23 8.74
CA ILE A 268 15.43 -14.28 8.20
C ILE A 268 15.24 -12.87 8.78
N PHE A 269 13.99 -12.46 9.04
CA PHE A 269 13.70 -11.11 9.53
C PHE A 269 13.04 -11.05 10.91
N CYS A 270 12.57 -12.17 11.48
CA CYS A 270 12.12 -12.23 12.87
C CYS A 270 13.26 -12.51 13.86
N ILE A 271 14.42 -13.02 13.41
CA ILE A 271 15.61 -13.13 14.27
C ILE A 271 16.11 -11.73 14.58
N SER A 272 16.08 -11.38 15.88
CA SER A 272 16.69 -10.15 16.37
C SER A 272 18.19 -10.18 16.03
N PRO A 273 18.80 -9.07 15.60
CA PRO A 273 20.25 -9.00 15.36
C PRO A 273 21.13 -9.28 16.59
N LEU A 274 20.53 -9.60 17.74
CA LEU A 274 21.22 -9.94 18.99
C LEU A 274 21.61 -11.43 19.09
N THR A 275 21.24 -12.30 18.14
CA THR A 275 21.54 -13.75 18.22
C THR A 275 22.18 -14.33 16.95
N LEU A 276 22.88 -13.52 16.14
CA LEU A 276 23.74 -14.07 15.09
C LEU A 276 25.19 -14.10 15.60
N PRO A 277 25.80 -15.29 15.76
CA PRO A 277 27.24 -15.40 15.64
C PRO A 277 27.62 -14.84 14.27
N CYS A 278 28.58 -13.91 14.27
CA CYS A 278 29.13 -13.40 13.03
C CYS A 278 29.69 -14.59 12.22
N ASN A 279 29.28 -14.69 10.95
CA ASN A 279 29.64 -15.68 9.93
C ASN A 279 28.84 -17.00 9.90
N SER A 280 28.10 -17.20 8.79
CA SER A 280 28.35 -18.30 7.83
C SER A 280 27.13 -18.78 7.00
N PHE A 281 26.11 -17.97 6.70
CA PHE A 281 24.94 -18.49 5.92
C PHE A 281 24.48 -17.71 4.69
N ILE A 282 25.21 -16.68 4.25
CA ILE A 282 24.96 -16.06 2.93
C ILE A 282 26.05 -16.50 1.96
N ARG A 283 25.97 -17.74 1.45
CA ARG A 283 26.82 -18.15 0.32
C ARG A 283 26.20 -19.10 -0.70
N SER A 284 24.97 -19.59 -0.51
CA SER A 284 24.43 -20.66 -1.38
C SER A 284 23.42 -20.24 -2.45
N TYR A 285 23.07 -18.95 -2.62
CA TYR A 285 22.14 -18.53 -3.69
C TYR A 285 22.63 -17.39 -4.58
N VAL A 286 23.93 -17.10 -4.58
CA VAL A 286 24.53 -16.24 -5.61
C VAL A 286 25.32 -17.13 -6.55
N THR A 287 24.74 -17.45 -7.70
CA THR A 287 25.50 -17.97 -8.84
C THR A 287 26.59 -16.95 -9.19
N PRO A 288 27.88 -17.33 -9.22
CA PRO A 288 28.93 -16.41 -9.63
C PRO A 288 28.76 -16.08 -11.12
N LEU A 289 28.73 -14.80 -11.45
CA LEU A 289 28.98 -14.35 -12.81
C LEU A 289 30.36 -14.86 -13.28
N PRO A 290 30.54 -15.24 -14.56
CA PRO A 290 31.82 -15.74 -15.05
C PRO A 290 32.88 -14.63 -14.92
N LYS A 291 34.01 -14.97 -14.28
CA LYS A 291 35.20 -14.13 -14.24
C LYS A 291 35.78 -14.07 -15.66
N GLN A 292 35.58 -12.96 -16.37
CA GLN A 292 36.49 -12.55 -17.44
C GLN A 292 37.40 -11.46 -16.89
N GLY A 293 38.69 -11.76 -16.84
CA GLY A 293 39.72 -10.78 -16.54
C GLY A 293 39.79 -9.76 -17.67
N ALA A 294 39.51 -8.50 -17.35
CA ALA A 294 39.89 -7.36 -18.16
C ALA A 294 40.50 -6.32 -17.22
N SER A 295 41.72 -5.91 -17.54
CA SER A 295 42.56 -5.01 -16.75
C SER A 295 41.93 -3.62 -16.59
N LEU A 296 42.23 -2.98 -15.47
CA LEU A 296 41.76 -1.65 -15.05
C LEU A 296 42.07 -0.49 -16.04
N SER A 297 42.82 -0.73 -17.11
CA SER A 297 43.17 0.27 -18.12
C SER A 297 42.06 0.52 -19.15
N THR A 298 41.08 -0.38 -19.32
CA THR A 298 40.01 -0.21 -20.32
C THR A 298 38.84 0.64 -19.83
N PHE A 299 38.69 0.83 -18.50
CA PHE A 299 37.57 1.60 -17.93
C PHE A 299 37.76 3.12 -18.04
N GLN A 300 38.99 3.62 -17.90
CA GLN A 300 39.30 5.06 -18.00
C GLN A 300 39.20 5.60 -19.43
N ASN A 301 39.44 4.77 -20.45
CA ASN A 301 39.32 5.18 -21.85
C ASN A 301 37.85 5.31 -22.32
N ASN A 302 36.93 4.52 -21.75
CA ASN A 302 35.51 4.56 -22.13
C ASN A 302 34.74 5.71 -21.48
N VAL A 303 35.13 6.15 -20.27
CA VAL A 303 34.52 7.34 -19.63
C VAL A 303 34.86 8.62 -20.41
N SER A 304 36.08 8.72 -20.93
CA SER A 304 36.54 9.87 -21.74
C SER A 304 35.84 9.97 -23.11
N ALA A 305 35.42 8.84 -23.68
CA ALA A 305 34.67 8.78 -24.94
C ALA A 305 33.18 9.13 -24.78
N VAL A 306 32.57 8.83 -23.62
CA VAL A 306 31.18 9.18 -23.30
C VAL A 306 31.05 10.67 -22.98
N VAL A 307 32.03 11.26 -22.28
CA VAL A 307 32.02 12.68 -21.93
C VAL A 307 32.19 13.57 -23.17
N LYS A 308 32.99 13.16 -24.17
CA LYS A 308 33.14 13.90 -25.45
C LYS A 308 31.93 13.81 -26.39
N ARG A 309 30.98 12.89 -26.18
CA ARG A 309 29.73 12.78 -26.98
C ARG A 309 28.57 13.65 -26.48
N SER A 310 28.76 14.39 -25.38
CA SER A 310 27.70 15.18 -24.74
C SER A 310 27.78 16.71 -24.97
N GLN A 311 28.67 17.17 -25.85
CA GLN A 311 28.83 18.60 -26.14
C GLN A 311 28.82 18.89 -27.65
N SER A 312 27.65 18.97 -28.27
CA SER A 312 27.29 19.91 -29.37
C SER A 312 25.79 19.79 -29.75
N PRO A 313 25.18 20.86 -30.31
CA PRO A 313 23.80 21.23 -29.97
C PRO A 313 22.79 20.91 -31.09
N LEU A 314 21.61 20.37 -30.74
CA LEU A 314 20.48 20.34 -31.67
C LEU A 314 19.14 20.76 -31.03
N ARG A 315 18.65 21.83 -31.67
CA ARG A 315 17.39 22.58 -31.75
C ARG A 315 16.06 21.94 -31.33
N PRO A 316 15.04 22.79 -31.03
CA PRO A 316 13.77 22.42 -30.43
C PRO A 316 12.72 22.00 -31.48
N TYR A 317 11.90 21.00 -31.15
CA TYR A 317 10.70 20.64 -31.92
C TYR A 317 9.47 20.81 -31.02
N TRP A 318 8.85 21.99 -31.08
CA TRP A 318 7.48 22.24 -30.63
C TRP A 318 6.66 22.55 -31.88
N ASN A 319 5.87 21.58 -32.36
CA ASN A 319 4.85 21.86 -33.37
C ASN A 319 3.53 22.17 -32.66
N ALA A 320 3.24 23.47 -32.58
CA ALA A 320 1.91 24.01 -32.55
C ALA A 320 1.33 23.94 -33.98
N ALA A 321 0.25 23.18 -34.19
CA ALA A 321 -0.76 23.41 -35.23
C ALA A 321 -1.74 22.22 -35.30
N ARG A 322 -2.87 22.31 -34.58
CA ARG A 322 -4.18 21.85 -35.09
C ARG A 322 -5.32 22.38 -34.22
N TRP A 323 -5.58 23.68 -34.32
CA TRP A 323 -6.85 24.33 -33.95
C TRP A 323 -7.04 25.54 -34.87
N GLU A 324 -7.33 25.29 -36.14
CA GLU A 324 -8.01 26.26 -37.00
C GLU A 324 -9.33 25.62 -37.46
N GLY A 325 -10.40 26.10 -36.85
CA GLY A 325 -11.77 25.68 -37.13
C GLY A 325 -12.67 26.37 -36.11
N ALA A 326 -13.39 27.40 -36.57
CA ALA A 326 -14.41 28.16 -35.85
C ALA A 326 -13.94 29.34 -34.95
N LYS A 327 -13.49 30.44 -35.58
CA LYS A 327 -13.86 31.83 -35.17
C LYS A 327 -13.80 32.79 -36.38
N LYS A 328 -14.82 32.74 -37.24
CA LYS A 328 -15.28 33.91 -38.02
C LYS A 328 -16.79 33.95 -37.90
N ASN A 329 -17.28 34.73 -36.94
CA ASN A 329 -18.57 35.44 -36.96
C ASN A 329 -18.81 36.06 -35.57
N ALA A 330 -18.31 37.28 -35.38
CA ALA A 330 -18.93 38.24 -34.48
C ALA A 330 -18.42 39.65 -34.81
N ARG A 331 -19.38 40.56 -35.05
CA ARG A 331 -19.28 42.02 -35.14
C ARG A 331 -18.98 42.62 -36.52
N LYS A 332 -20.06 42.80 -37.29
CA LYS A 332 -20.39 44.11 -37.86
C LYS A 332 -21.77 44.52 -37.32
N ILE A 333 -21.79 45.61 -36.56
CA ILE A 333 -22.97 46.44 -36.29
C ILE A 333 -22.84 47.62 -37.26
N PRO A 334 -23.84 47.92 -38.11
CA PRO A 334 -23.96 49.25 -38.70
C PRO A 334 -24.89 50.13 -37.85
N LYS A 335 -24.61 51.43 -37.93
CA LYS A 335 -25.42 52.53 -37.44
C LYS A 335 -26.81 52.56 -38.07
#